data_AF-A0A7V5CSK7-F1
#
_entry.id   AF-A0A7V5CSK7-F1
#
_cell.length_a   1.000
_cell.length_b   1.000
_cell.length_c   1.000
_cell.angle_alpha   90.00
_cell.angle_beta   90.00
_cell.angle_gamma   90.00
#
_symmetry.space_group_name_H-M   'P 1'
#
loop_
_entity.id
_entity.type
_entity.pdbx_description
1 polymer ?
#
loop_
_entity_poly.entity_id
_entity_poly.type
_entity_poly.pdbx_seq_one_letter_code
_entity_poly.pdbx_strand_id
1 'polypeptide(L)' 'TAHWGVADPAAVQGSANEIARAFHDALVVLERRISLLLALPVASLERLALQHEIEKIGRL' A
#
# COMPACT_ATOMS: atom_id res chain seq x y z
N THR A 1 4.38 -2.93 13.41
CA THR A 1 4.23 -3.50 12.05
C THR A 1 3.56 -2.44 11.20
N ALA A 2 4.05 -2.17 9.99
CA ALA A 2 3.35 -1.25 9.10
C ALA A 2 2.10 -1.99 8.61
N HIS A 3 1.00 -1.89 9.37
CA HIS A 3 -0.29 -2.34 8.90
C HIS A 3 -0.69 -1.34 7.83
N TRP A 4 -0.48 -1.70 6.57
CA TRP A 4 -0.78 -0.85 5.41
C TRP A 4 -2.30 -0.60 5.26
N GLY A 5 -3.14 -1.13 6.16
CA GLY A 5 -4.59 -0.89 6.12
C GLY A 5 -5.26 -1.46 4.87
N VAL A 6 -4.59 -2.35 4.13
CA VAL A 6 -5.18 -3.10 3.02
C VAL A 6 -5.96 -4.25 3.62
N ALA A 7 -7.22 -4.41 3.22
CA ALA A 7 -8.02 -5.56 3.61
C ALA A 7 -7.35 -6.85 3.11
N ASP A 8 -7.39 -7.92 3.91
CA ASP A 8 -6.84 -9.21 3.51
C ASP A 8 -7.73 -9.85 2.43
N PRO A 9 -7.28 -9.94 1.17
CA PRO A 9 -8.09 -10.52 0.10
C PRO A 9 -8.27 -12.04 0.28
N ALA A 10 -7.38 -12.72 1.02
CA ALA A 10 -7.48 -14.15 1.28
C ALA A 10 -8.57 -14.49 2.31
N ALA A 11 -9.01 -13.51 3.09
CA ALA A 11 -10.11 -13.66 4.04
C ALA A 11 -11.51 -13.54 3.38
N VAL A 12 -11.58 -13.08 2.12
CA VAL A 12 -12.85 -12.89 1.41
C VAL A 12 -13.44 -14.23 0.98
N GLN A 13 -14.72 -14.43 1.31
CA GLN A 13 -15.53 -15.58 0.89
C GLN A 13 -16.63 -15.11 -0.06
N GLY A 14 -16.96 -15.90 -1.07
CA GLY A 14 -17.99 -15.56 -2.05
C GLY A 14 -17.76 -16.22 -3.39
N SER A 15 -18.38 -15.66 -4.43
CA SER A 15 -18.17 -16.06 -5.81
C SER A 15 -16.72 -15.82 -6.25
N ALA A 16 -16.29 -16.54 -7.30
CA ALA A 16 -14.96 -16.35 -7.89
C ALA A 16 -14.69 -14.90 -8.31
N ASN A 17 -15.74 -14.18 -8.75
CA ASN A 17 -15.63 -12.77 -9.14
C ASN A 17 -15.41 -11.86 -7.93
N GLU A 18 -16.07 -12.12 -6.80
CA GLU A 18 -15.87 -11.34 -5.56
C GLU A 18 -14.47 -11.54 -5.01
N ILE A 19 -13.98 -12.79 -5.01
CA ILE A 19 -12.60 -13.11 -4.61
C ILE A 19 -11.60 -12.42 -5.55
N ALA A 20 -11.76 -12.57 -6.87
CA ALA A 20 -10.88 -11.93 -7.84
C ALA A 20 -10.84 -10.40 -7.70
N ARG A 21 -11.99 -9.78 -7.43
CA ARG A 21 -12.09 -8.34 -7.18
C ARG A 21 -11.33 -7.93 -5.91
N ALA A 22 -11.47 -8.68 -4.82
CA ALA A 22 -10.74 -8.39 -3.58
C ALA A 22 -9.21 -8.43 -3.78
N PHE A 23 -8.71 -9.43 -4.50
CA PHE A 23 -7.28 -9.52 -4.85
C PHE A 23 -6.83 -8.36 -5.75
N HIS A 24 -7.64 -8.00 -6.76
CA HIS A 24 -7.34 -6.87 -7.63
C HIS A 24 -7.29 -5.55 -6.84
N ASP A 25 -8.28 -5.30 -5.98
CA ASP A 25 -8.35 -4.09 -5.15
C ASP A 25 -7.12 -3.99 -4.22
N ALA A 26 -6.72 -5.10 -3.60
CA ALA A 26 -5.51 -5.16 -2.78
C ALA A 26 -4.24 -4.90 -3.61
N LEU A 27 -4.11 -5.53 -4.79
CA LEU A 27 -2.97 -5.36 -5.68
C LEU A 27 -2.80 -3.90 -6.11
N VAL A 28 -3.88 -3.23 -6.53
CA VAL A 28 -3.84 -1.82 -6.97
C VAL A 28 -3.32 -0.91 -5.87
N VAL A 29 -3.75 -1.11 -4.62
CA VAL A 29 -3.26 -0.32 -3.48
C VAL A 29 -1.78 -0.59 -3.22
N LEU A 30 -1.36 -1.86 -3.21
CA LEU A 30 0.03 -2.24 -2.97
C LEU A 30 0.96 -1.73 -4.07
N GLU A 31 0.60 -1.89 -5.33
CA GLU A 31 1.37 -1.46 -6.49
C GLU A 31 1.63 0.05 -6.46
N ARG A 32 0.58 0.84 -6.19
CA ARG A 32 0.70 2.30 -6.08
C ARG A 32 1.67 2.71 -4.98
N ARG A 33 1.56 2.09 -3.79
CA ARG A 33 2.41 2.44 -2.65
C ARG A 33 3.85 2.01 -2.81
N ILE A 34 4.09 0.80 -3.33
CA ILE A 34 5.44 0.32 -3.64
C ILE A 34 6.09 1.27 -4.66
N SER A 35 5.36 1.65 -5.71
CA SER A 35 5.87 2.60 -6.71
C SER A 35 6.26 3.93 -6.10
N LEU A 36 5.44 4.49 -5.20
CA LEU A 36 5.75 5.74 -4.50
C LEU A 36 6.95 5.62 -3.55
N LEU A 37 7.05 4.52 -2.80
CA LEU A 37 8.19 4.26 -1.91
C LEU A 37 9.50 4.17 -2.70
N LEU A 38 9.49 3.48 -3.85
CA LEU A 38 10.66 3.36 -4.72
C LEU A 38 11.05 4.71 -5.37
N ALA A 39 10.10 5.61 -5.56
CA ALA A 39 10.33 6.95 -6.09
C ALA A 39 10.82 7.96 -5.04
N LEU A 40 10.88 7.61 -3.75
CA LEU A 40 11.31 8.56 -2.71
C LEU A 40 12.80 8.89 -2.83
N PRO A 41 13.18 10.18 -2.85
CA PRO A 41 14.57 10.59 -2.87
C PRO A 41 15.17 10.56 -1.45
N VAL A 42 15.35 9.35 -0.91
CA VAL A 42 15.76 9.12 0.49
C VAL A 42 17.04 9.87 0.87
N ALA A 43 18.00 9.98 -0.05
CA ALA A 43 19.28 10.65 0.20
C ALA A 43 19.17 12.18 0.30
N SER A 44 18.11 12.79 -0.24
CA SER A 44 17.92 14.25 -0.24
C SER A 44 16.91 14.73 0.81
N LEU A 45 16.26 13.82 1.54
CA LEU A 45 15.24 14.16 2.53
C LEU A 45 15.82 14.13 3.94
N GLU A 46 15.53 15.16 4.73
CA GLU A 46 15.79 15.14 6.16
C GLU A 46 14.88 14.12 6.86
N ARG A 47 15.35 13.60 8.01
CA ARG A 47 14.69 12.50 8.73
C ARG A 47 13.20 12.72 8.98
N LEU A 48 12.81 13.92 9.41
CA LEU A 48 11.41 14.22 9.70
C LEU A 48 10.55 14.27 8.42
N ALA A 49 11.09 14.82 7.34
CA ALA A 49 10.42 14.86 6.04
C ALA A 49 10.25 13.44 5.47
N LEU A 50 11.28 12.60 5.57
CA LEU A 50 11.22 11.20 5.16
C LEU A 50 10.15 10.43 5.94
N GLN A 51 10.07 10.61 7.26
CA GLN A 51 9.05 9.98 8.10
C GLN A 51 7.64 10.40 7.66
N HIS A 52 7.40 11.70 7.45
CA HIS A 52 6.11 12.20 6.97
C HIS A 52 5.71 11.63 5.61
N GLU A 53 6.63 11.53 4.65
CA GLU A 53 6.33 10.97 3.33
C GLU A 53 6.05 9.47 3.39
N ILE A 54 6.80 8.70 4.18
CA ILE A 54 6.54 7.26 4.40
C ILE A 54 5.15 7.06 5.00
N GLU A 55 4.79 7.84 6.03
CA GLU A 55 3.48 7.77 6.66
C GLU A 55 2.34 8.16 5.73
N LYS A 56 2.55 9.19 4.90
CA LYS A 56 1.60 9.62 3.88
C LYS A 56 1.36 8.52 2.85
N ILE A 57 2.42 7.90 2.33
CA ILE A 57 2.29 6.80 1.38
C ILE A 57 1.57 5.60 2.01
N GLY A 58 1.85 5.30 3.29
CA GLY A 58 1.19 4.20 4.01
C GLY A 58 -0.33 4.39 4.20
N ARG A 59 -0.87 5.61 4.07
CA ARG A 59 -2.30 5.93 4.21
C ARG A 59 -3.06 6.05 2.88
N LEU A 60 -2.38 6.04 1.73
CA LEU A 60 -2.99 6.22 0.40
C LEU A 60 -3.74 4.99 -0.08
#